data_AF-R7KB55-F1
#
_entry.id   AF-R7KB55-F1
#
_cell.length_a   1.000
_cell.length_b   1.000
_cell.length_c   1.000
_cell.angle_alpha   90.00
_cell.angle_beta   90.00
_cell.angle_gamma   90.00
#
_symmetry.space_group_name_H-M   'P 1'
#
loop_
_entity.id
_entity.type
_entity.pdbx_description
1 polymer ?
#
loop_
_entity_poly.entity_id
_entity_poly.type
_entity_poly.pdbx_seq_one_letter_code
_entity_poly.pdbx_strand_id
1 'polypeptide(L)'
;MDKTKFNIAKKGYDTAQVDGYILEREKNYEEQLAQQKEKISQLKARCFELENVIADYKDQENEIKKSIVAANEKANEMTLDLKLQYALEIERLKIFQAKWTNAYEELKERYHFSKDALNMESVVIQTALDLENMLRKDFSLDKRPSGSDAERQFKSEVKRLKSEDEELSRLFEKLVGEIKKVHTPKMDAVASDEFSMEKALSAQKPLDEICRSLGINGSGRA
;
A
#
# COMPACT_ATOMS: atom_id res chain seq x y z
N MET A 1 -44.58 10.32 88.58
CA MET A 1 -44.27 10.45 90.01
C MET A 1 -42.89 9.87 90.23
N ASP A 2 -42.01 10.63 90.87
CA ASP A 2 -40.60 10.26 91.07
C ASP A 2 -40.52 9.05 92.01
N LYS A 3 -40.20 7.85 91.48
CA LYS A 3 -40.15 6.55 92.20
C LYS A 3 -39.00 6.46 93.23
N THR A 4 -38.42 7.58 93.63
CA THR A 4 -37.18 7.69 94.41
C THR A 4 -37.37 8.32 95.79
N LYS A 5 -38.60 8.74 96.14
CA LYS A 5 -38.92 9.33 97.44
C LYS A 5 -39.67 8.33 98.32
N PHE A 6 -38.98 7.83 99.34
CA PHE A 6 -39.55 6.94 100.37
C PHE A 6 -40.18 7.74 101.50
N ASN A 7 -41.27 7.24 102.08
CA ASN A 7 -41.90 7.87 103.23
C ASN A 7 -41.03 7.71 104.49
N ILE A 8 -41.02 8.72 105.37
CA ILE A 8 -40.25 8.71 106.63
C ILE A 8 -41.15 8.24 107.77
N ALA A 9 -40.78 7.14 108.43
CA ALA A 9 -41.44 6.60 109.61
C ALA A 9 -40.54 6.76 110.85
N LYS A 10 -41.01 7.49 111.87
CA LYS A 10 -40.31 7.79 113.14
C LYS A 10 -38.84 8.25 113.01
N LYS A 11 -37.89 7.32 112.89
CA LYS A 11 -36.42 7.55 112.85
C LYS A 11 -35.74 7.07 111.54
N GLY A 12 -36.48 6.84 110.46
CA GLY A 12 -35.90 6.41 109.18
C GLY A 12 -36.92 6.31 108.05
N TYR A 13 -36.52 5.75 106.90
CA TYR A 13 -37.43 5.42 105.80
C TYR A 13 -38.28 4.20 106.13
N ASP A 14 -39.47 4.10 105.53
CA ASP A 14 -40.34 2.93 105.64
C ASP A 14 -39.66 1.70 105.03
N THR A 15 -39.34 0.72 105.89
CA THR A 15 -38.60 -0.48 105.52
C THR A 15 -39.32 -1.30 104.46
N ALA A 16 -40.66 -1.39 104.54
CA ALA A 16 -41.43 -2.17 103.56
C ALA A 16 -41.39 -1.55 102.15
N GLN A 17 -41.39 -0.22 102.05
CA GLN A 17 -41.25 0.49 100.77
C GLN A 17 -39.86 0.37 100.18
N VAL A 18 -38.83 0.45 101.03
CA VAL A 18 -37.42 0.31 100.61
C VAL A 18 -37.13 -1.12 100.17
N ASP A 19 -37.57 -2.14 100.93
CA ASP A 19 -37.37 -3.55 100.59
C ASP A 19 -38.11 -3.92 99.29
N GLY A 20 -39.33 -3.42 99.10
CA GLY A 20 -40.07 -3.60 97.85
C GLY A 20 -39.38 -2.95 96.64
N TYR A 21 -38.79 -1.76 96.83
CA TYR A 21 -38.00 -1.10 95.79
C TYR A 21 -36.71 -1.86 95.47
N ILE A 22 -36.00 -2.38 96.47
CA ILE A 22 -34.80 -3.20 96.29
C ILE A 22 -35.16 -4.47 95.49
N LEU A 23 -36.23 -5.17 95.87
CA LEU A 23 -36.72 -6.36 95.15
C LEU A 23 -37.13 -6.06 93.70
N GLU A 24 -37.87 -4.96 93.46
CA GLU A 24 -38.23 -4.55 92.09
C GLU A 24 -36.98 -4.24 91.25
N ARG A 25 -35.97 -3.59 91.86
CA ARG A 25 -34.72 -3.25 91.19
C ARG A 25 -33.84 -4.48 90.92
N GLU A 26 -33.73 -5.39 91.87
CA GLU A 26 -33.03 -6.68 91.72
C GLU A 26 -33.67 -7.51 90.61
N LYS A 27 -35.00 -7.63 90.61
CA LYS A 27 -35.74 -8.32 89.55
C LYS A 27 -35.49 -7.69 88.17
N ASN A 28 -35.56 -6.36 88.07
CA ASN A 28 -35.27 -5.66 86.81
C ASN A 28 -33.81 -5.89 86.35
N TYR A 29 -32.85 -5.92 87.27
CA TYR A 29 -31.46 -6.23 86.93
C TYR A 29 -31.27 -7.68 86.49
N GLU A 30 -31.92 -8.64 87.14
CA GLU A 30 -31.90 -10.04 86.73
C GLU A 30 -32.50 -10.23 85.34
N GLU A 31 -33.64 -9.59 85.05
CA GLU A 31 -34.28 -9.61 83.73
C GLU A 31 -33.36 -9.01 82.65
N GLN A 32 -32.75 -7.85 82.92
CA GLN A 32 -31.81 -7.22 81.98
C GLN A 32 -30.55 -8.09 81.78
N LEU A 33 -30.02 -8.68 82.84
CA LEU A 33 -28.87 -9.57 82.76
C LEU A 33 -29.18 -10.82 81.93
N ALA A 34 -30.38 -11.39 82.11
CA ALA A 34 -30.85 -12.53 81.33
C ALA A 34 -30.97 -12.17 79.83
N GLN A 35 -31.59 -11.04 79.52
CA GLN A 35 -31.71 -10.54 78.13
C GLN A 35 -30.33 -10.28 77.49
N GLN A 36 -29.40 -9.69 78.24
CA GLN A 36 -28.04 -9.46 77.74
C GLN A 36 -27.29 -10.76 77.49
N LYS A 37 -27.39 -11.74 78.41
CA LYS A 37 -26.79 -13.07 78.23
C LYS A 37 -27.33 -13.77 76.98
N GLU A 38 -28.64 -13.75 76.79
CA GLU A 38 -29.28 -14.33 75.61
C GLU A 38 -28.80 -13.64 74.32
N LYS A 39 -28.76 -12.30 74.30
CA LYS A 39 -28.25 -11.55 73.15
C LYS A 39 -26.78 -11.84 72.86
N ILE A 40 -25.94 -11.96 73.89
CA ILE A 40 -24.53 -12.33 73.74
C ILE A 40 -24.42 -13.75 73.16
N SER A 41 -25.25 -14.68 73.63
CA SER A 41 -25.29 -16.06 73.11
C SER A 41 -25.63 -16.07 71.62
N GLN A 42 -26.69 -15.36 71.23
CA GLN A 42 -27.11 -15.25 69.83
C GLN A 42 -26.03 -14.59 68.94
N LEU A 43 -25.40 -13.52 69.42
CA LEU A 43 -24.32 -12.86 68.69
C LEU A 43 -23.11 -13.78 68.52
N LYS A 44 -22.74 -14.54 69.55
CA LYS A 44 -21.65 -15.52 69.46
C LYS A 44 -21.96 -16.63 68.47
N ALA A 45 -23.18 -17.17 68.49
CA ALA A 45 -23.62 -18.18 67.54
C ALA A 45 -23.53 -17.64 66.10
N ARG A 46 -24.02 -16.41 65.86
CA ARG A 46 -23.94 -15.76 64.55
C ARG A 46 -22.50 -15.48 64.12
N CYS A 47 -21.62 -15.04 65.02
CA CYS A 47 -20.21 -14.85 64.72
C CYS A 47 -19.56 -16.17 64.28
N PHE A 48 -19.84 -17.26 65.00
CA PHE A 48 -19.34 -18.59 64.64
C PHE A 48 -19.86 -19.06 63.27
N GLU A 49 -21.16 -18.88 62.99
CA GLU A 49 -21.74 -19.19 61.68
C GLU A 49 -21.07 -18.39 60.55
N LEU A 50 -20.88 -17.08 60.76
CA LEU A 50 -20.23 -16.21 59.78
C LEU A 50 -18.77 -16.58 59.55
N GLU A 51 -18.04 -16.96 60.61
CA GLU A 51 -16.65 -17.43 60.51
C GLU A 51 -16.56 -18.71 59.67
N ASN A 52 -17.48 -19.66 59.87
CA ASN A 52 -17.53 -20.88 59.06
C ASN A 52 -17.83 -20.57 57.59
N VAL A 53 -18.81 -19.70 57.31
CA VAL A 53 -19.12 -19.28 55.94
C VAL A 53 -17.94 -18.58 55.27
N ILE A 54 -17.19 -17.76 56.00
CA ILE A 54 -15.97 -17.12 55.49
C ILE A 54 -14.89 -18.16 55.19
N ALA A 55 -14.73 -19.19 56.02
CA ALA A 55 -13.81 -20.28 55.78
C ALA A 55 -14.18 -21.05 54.50
N ASP A 56 -15.45 -21.43 54.35
CA ASP A 56 -15.95 -22.12 53.16
C ASP A 56 -15.72 -21.31 51.88
N TYR A 57 -15.98 -20.00 51.92
CA TYR A 57 -15.72 -19.13 50.77
C TYR A 57 -14.24 -19.02 50.43
N LYS A 58 -13.35 -18.98 51.42
CA LYS A 58 -11.90 -18.97 51.18
C LYS A 58 -11.42 -20.28 50.56
N ASP A 59 -11.97 -21.40 50.99
CA ASP A 59 -11.62 -22.70 50.42
C ASP A 59 -12.10 -22.81 48.97
N GLN A 60 -13.33 -22.38 48.68
CA GLN A 60 -13.84 -22.29 47.31
C GLN A 60 -13.01 -21.34 46.44
N GLU A 61 -12.64 -20.17 46.97
CA GLU A 61 -11.78 -19.22 46.27
C GLU A 61 -10.41 -19.83 45.93
N ASN A 62 -9.83 -20.60 46.86
CA ASN A 62 -8.57 -21.29 46.64
C ASN A 62 -8.68 -22.39 45.57
N GLU A 63 -9.76 -23.16 45.56
CA GLU A 63 -10.00 -24.16 44.52
C GLU A 63 -10.19 -23.52 43.15
N ILE A 64 -10.93 -22.40 43.07
CA ILE A 64 -11.07 -21.62 41.83
C ILE A 64 -9.69 -21.13 41.36
N LYS A 65 -8.86 -20.57 42.25
CA LYS A 65 -7.51 -20.11 41.91
C LYS A 65 -6.64 -21.26 41.38
N LYS A 66 -6.64 -22.41 42.03
CA LYS A 66 -5.90 -23.60 41.56
C LYS A 66 -6.38 -24.04 40.18
N SER A 67 -7.70 -24.10 39.97
CA SER A 67 -8.27 -24.46 38.68
C SER A 67 -7.89 -23.47 37.58
N ILE A 68 -7.84 -22.17 37.87
CA ILE A 68 -7.43 -21.15 36.90
C ILE A 68 -5.95 -21.33 36.53
N VAL A 69 -5.08 -21.56 37.51
CA VAL A 69 -3.65 -21.82 37.26
C VAL A 69 -3.47 -23.06 36.40
N ALA A 70 -4.12 -24.17 36.76
CA ALA A 70 -4.05 -25.42 36.00
C ALA A 70 -4.60 -25.27 34.57
N ALA A 71 -5.71 -24.54 34.39
CA ALA A 71 -6.26 -24.26 33.07
C ALA A 71 -5.30 -23.43 32.21
N ASN A 72 -4.63 -22.43 32.81
CA ASN A 72 -3.65 -21.60 32.12
C ASN A 72 -2.40 -22.40 31.73
N GLU A 73 -1.88 -23.23 32.64
CA GLU A 73 -0.79 -24.16 32.34
C GLU A 73 -1.16 -25.10 31.20
N LYS A 74 -2.37 -25.67 31.22
CA LYS A 74 -2.83 -26.57 30.17
C LYS A 74 -3.02 -25.88 28.82
N ALA A 75 -3.50 -24.64 28.81
CA ALA A 75 -3.62 -23.83 27.60
C ALA A 75 -2.24 -23.51 27.00
N ASN A 76 -1.24 -23.23 27.84
CA ASN A 76 0.13 -22.99 27.41
C ASN A 76 0.77 -24.27 26.84
N GLU A 77 0.58 -25.42 27.50
CA GLU A 77 1.03 -26.73 27.01
C GLU A 77 0.42 -27.04 25.64
N MET A 78 -0.88 -26.85 25.47
CA MET A 78 -1.58 -27.07 24.20
C MET A 78 -1.06 -26.15 23.10
N THR A 79 -0.79 -24.88 23.42
CA THR A 79 -0.22 -23.94 22.45
C THR A 79 1.18 -24.35 22.00
N LEU A 80 2.00 -24.86 22.93
CA LEU A 80 3.34 -25.35 22.62
C LEU A 80 3.30 -26.63 21.78
N ASP A 81 2.41 -27.57 22.12
CA ASP A 81 2.22 -28.80 21.35
C ASP A 81 1.75 -28.51 19.93
N LEU A 82 0.78 -27.60 19.75
CA LEU A 82 0.33 -27.17 18.42
C LEU A 82 1.47 -26.56 17.60
N LYS A 83 2.31 -25.70 18.21
CA LYS A 83 3.48 -25.13 17.52
C LYS A 83 4.46 -26.21 17.09
N LEU A 84 4.68 -27.21 17.94
CA LEU A 84 5.55 -28.35 17.62
C LEU A 84 4.97 -29.17 16.47
N GLN A 85 3.69 -29.50 16.50
CA GLN A 85 3.01 -30.22 15.43
C GLN A 85 3.09 -29.47 14.10
N TYR A 86 2.85 -28.16 14.10
CA TYR A 86 3.00 -27.34 12.89
C TYR A 86 4.43 -27.35 12.36
N ALA A 87 5.43 -27.24 13.24
CA ALA A 87 6.83 -27.30 12.82
C ALA A 87 7.16 -28.66 12.17
N LEU A 88 6.70 -29.77 12.76
CA LEU A 88 6.89 -31.11 12.20
C LEU A 88 6.19 -31.29 10.85
N GLU A 89 4.96 -30.78 10.71
CA GLU A 89 4.22 -30.87 9.45
C GLU A 89 4.88 -30.00 8.36
N ILE A 90 5.43 -28.84 8.70
CA ILE A 90 6.22 -28.02 7.76
C ILE A 90 7.44 -28.80 7.28
N GLU A 91 8.19 -29.45 8.17
CA GLU A 91 9.34 -30.26 7.77
C GLU A 91 8.93 -31.44 6.89
N ARG A 92 7.81 -32.10 7.21
CA ARG A 92 7.24 -33.16 6.37
C ARG A 92 6.87 -32.64 4.98
N LEU A 93 6.27 -31.45 4.89
CA LEU A 93 5.91 -30.82 3.62
C LEU A 93 7.15 -30.43 2.80
N LYS A 94 8.21 -29.93 3.43
CA LYS A 94 9.50 -29.66 2.76
C LYS A 94 10.10 -30.94 2.16
N ILE A 95 10.10 -32.03 2.93
CA ILE A 95 10.58 -33.34 2.44
C ILE A 95 9.72 -33.81 1.28
N PHE A 96 8.39 -33.67 1.38
CA PHE A 96 7.47 -34.04 0.31
C PHE A 96 7.73 -33.23 -0.96
N GLN A 97 7.87 -31.90 -0.84
CA GLN A 97 8.21 -31.01 -1.95
C GLN A 97 9.52 -31.44 -2.60
N ALA A 98 10.58 -31.66 -1.84
CA ALA A 98 11.87 -32.08 -2.36
C ALA A 98 11.77 -33.41 -3.14
N LYS A 99 11.03 -34.39 -2.61
CA LYS A 99 10.77 -35.66 -3.30
C LYS A 99 10.00 -35.46 -4.61
N TRP A 100 9.00 -34.60 -4.61
CA TRP A 100 8.21 -34.29 -5.79
C TRP A 100 9.00 -33.55 -6.86
N THR A 101 9.80 -32.56 -6.46
CA THR A 101 10.70 -31.84 -7.36
C THR A 101 11.71 -32.78 -7.98
N ASN A 102 12.33 -33.67 -7.18
CA ASN A 102 13.27 -34.65 -7.69
C ASN A 102 12.59 -35.63 -8.68
N ALA A 103 11.43 -36.18 -8.34
CA ALA A 103 10.67 -37.04 -9.26
C ALA A 103 10.31 -36.34 -10.58
N TYR A 104 9.97 -35.04 -10.52
CA TYR A 104 9.73 -34.23 -11.71
C TYR A 104 11.01 -34.00 -12.52
N GLU A 105 12.14 -33.72 -11.88
CA GLU A 105 13.43 -33.58 -12.55
C GLU A 105 13.85 -34.88 -13.24
N GLU A 106 13.67 -36.03 -12.59
CA GLU A 106 13.91 -37.35 -13.20
C GLU A 106 13.03 -37.58 -14.44
N LEU A 107 11.74 -37.21 -14.36
CA LEU A 107 10.82 -37.30 -15.50
C LEU A 107 11.25 -36.38 -16.64
N LYS A 108 11.63 -35.14 -16.31
CA LYS A 108 12.12 -34.14 -17.27
C LYS A 108 13.38 -34.62 -17.98
N GLU A 109 14.29 -35.27 -17.26
CA GLU A 109 15.50 -35.84 -17.83
C GLU A 109 15.18 -37.04 -18.74
N ARG A 110 14.39 -38.00 -18.26
CA ARG A 110 14.03 -39.22 -19.01
C ARG A 110 13.28 -38.94 -20.31
N TYR A 111 12.33 -38.00 -20.29
CA TYR A 111 11.50 -37.67 -21.43
C TYR A 111 11.99 -36.44 -22.20
N HIS A 112 13.14 -35.88 -21.81
CA HIS A 112 13.76 -34.72 -22.45
C HIS A 112 12.78 -33.55 -22.73
N PHE A 113 11.83 -33.28 -21.84
CA PHE A 113 10.77 -32.28 -22.09
C PHE A 113 11.32 -30.90 -22.47
N SER A 114 12.47 -30.50 -21.91
CA SER A 114 13.15 -29.27 -22.33
C SER A 114 13.76 -29.33 -23.73
N LYS A 115 14.29 -30.48 -24.14
CA LYS A 115 14.86 -30.66 -25.48
C LYS A 115 13.74 -30.67 -26.52
N ASP A 116 12.63 -31.34 -26.25
CA ASP A 116 11.50 -31.40 -27.16
C ASP A 116 10.77 -30.05 -27.28
N ALA A 117 10.63 -29.30 -26.17
CA ALA A 117 10.12 -27.93 -26.22
C ALA A 117 11.04 -26.99 -27.03
N LEU A 118 12.36 -27.05 -26.81
CA LEU A 118 13.33 -26.26 -27.57
C LEU A 118 13.41 -26.68 -29.04
N ASN A 119 13.32 -27.97 -29.34
CA ASN A 119 13.28 -28.49 -30.71
C ASN A 119 12.02 -28.01 -31.43
N MET A 120 10.85 -28.05 -30.77
CA MET A 120 9.60 -27.54 -31.33
C MET A 120 9.67 -26.03 -31.58
N GLU A 121 10.20 -25.25 -30.64
CA GLU A 121 10.41 -23.81 -30.82
C GLU A 121 11.36 -23.53 -32.00
N SER A 122 12.47 -24.28 -32.10
CA SER A 122 13.40 -24.19 -33.22
C SER A 122 12.74 -24.55 -34.56
N VAL A 123 11.88 -25.56 -34.61
CA VAL A 123 11.13 -25.94 -35.83
C VAL A 123 10.11 -24.86 -36.20
N VAL A 124 9.44 -24.24 -35.22
CA VAL A 124 8.51 -23.14 -35.47
C VAL A 124 9.24 -21.91 -36.01
N ILE A 125 10.39 -21.56 -35.44
CA ILE A 125 11.22 -20.46 -35.95
C ILE A 125 11.73 -20.76 -37.36
N GLN A 126 12.21 -21.99 -37.59
CA GLN A 126 12.71 -22.39 -38.92
C GLN A 126 11.59 -22.36 -39.97
N THR A 127 10.40 -22.87 -39.64
CA THR A 127 9.26 -22.82 -40.55
C THR A 127 8.78 -21.39 -40.79
N ALA A 128 8.83 -20.52 -39.79
CA ALA A 128 8.54 -19.09 -39.97
C ALA A 128 9.56 -18.41 -40.90
N LEU A 129 10.86 -18.68 -40.74
CA LEU A 129 11.92 -18.19 -41.62
C LEU A 129 11.77 -18.74 -43.05
N ASP A 130 11.45 -20.02 -43.20
CA ASP A 130 11.24 -20.66 -44.50
C ASP A 130 10.01 -20.07 -45.20
N LEU A 131 8.93 -19.81 -44.45
CA LEU A 131 7.75 -19.10 -44.94
C LEU A 131 8.10 -17.66 -45.33
N GLU A 132 8.87 -16.93 -44.53
CA GLU A 132 9.32 -15.58 -44.86
C GLU A 132 10.16 -15.57 -46.14
N ASN A 133 11.10 -16.51 -46.28
CA ASN A 133 11.93 -16.67 -47.48
C ASN A 133 11.10 -17.06 -48.70
N MET A 134 10.14 -17.98 -48.55
CA MET A 134 9.19 -18.35 -49.60
C MET A 134 8.35 -17.14 -50.00
N LEU A 135 7.81 -16.38 -49.04
CA LEU A 135 7.05 -15.17 -49.30
C LEU A 135 7.90 -14.10 -50.00
N ARG A 136 9.15 -13.90 -49.57
CA ARG A 136 10.10 -12.99 -50.23
C ARG A 136 10.36 -13.39 -51.69
N LYS A 137 10.50 -14.70 -51.94
CA LYS A 137 10.80 -15.27 -53.27
C LYS A 137 9.58 -15.27 -54.19
N ASP A 138 8.45 -15.78 -53.72
CA ASP A 138 7.25 -16.03 -54.52
C ASP A 138 6.42 -14.74 -54.68
N PHE A 139 6.39 -13.88 -53.66
CA PHE A 139 5.73 -12.57 -53.74
C PHE A 139 6.68 -11.43 -54.11
N SER A 140 7.96 -11.71 -54.41
CA SER A 140 8.94 -10.70 -54.85
C SER A 140 9.00 -9.47 -53.94
N LEU A 141 8.89 -9.64 -52.61
CA LEU A 141 8.99 -8.53 -51.67
C LEU A 141 10.38 -7.86 -51.69
N ASP A 142 11.39 -8.52 -52.28
CA ASP A 142 12.74 -7.99 -52.54
C ASP A 142 13.03 -7.63 -54.03
N LYS A 143 12.01 -7.51 -54.91
CA LYS A 143 12.13 -6.74 -56.18
C LYS A 143 11.50 -5.35 -55.94
N ARG A 144 12.24 -4.24 -55.81
CA ARG A 144 13.40 -3.78 -56.59
C ARG A 144 14.29 -2.81 -55.77
N PRO A 145 15.61 -2.87 -55.97
CA PRO A 145 16.40 -1.65 -56.20
C PRO A 145 17.05 -1.63 -57.59
N SER A 146 16.66 -2.51 -58.51
CA SER A 146 16.85 -2.26 -59.94
C SER A 146 15.51 -1.84 -60.54
N GLY A 147 15.32 -0.54 -60.72
CA GLY A 147 14.27 -0.04 -61.61
C GLY A 147 14.30 -0.84 -62.91
N SER A 148 13.13 -1.13 -63.46
CA SER A 148 12.96 -1.72 -64.79
C SER A 148 13.93 -1.03 -65.78
N ASP A 149 14.39 -1.69 -66.83
CA ASP A 149 15.24 -1.04 -67.84
C ASP A 149 14.64 0.29 -68.33
N ALA A 150 13.30 0.39 -68.35
CA ALA A 150 12.57 1.63 -68.60
C ALA A 150 12.87 2.76 -67.59
N GLU A 151 13.04 2.43 -66.32
CA GLU A 151 13.34 3.38 -65.24
C GLU A 151 14.83 3.76 -65.19
N ARG A 152 15.72 2.85 -65.60
CA ARG A 152 17.13 3.18 -65.86
C ARG A 152 17.26 4.12 -67.05
N GLN A 153 16.56 3.84 -68.15
CA GLN A 153 16.48 4.72 -69.32
C GLN A 153 15.87 6.08 -68.99
N PHE A 154 14.79 6.11 -68.18
CA PHE A 154 14.20 7.36 -67.72
C PHE A 154 15.20 8.19 -66.90
N LYS A 155 15.93 7.56 -65.95
CA LYS A 155 16.93 8.27 -65.14
C LYS A 155 18.12 8.75 -65.99
N SER A 156 18.55 8.00 -67.00
CA SER A 156 19.59 8.47 -67.92
C SER A 156 19.12 9.61 -68.81
N GLU A 157 17.88 9.56 -69.31
CA GLU A 157 17.30 10.65 -70.10
C GLU A 157 17.09 11.92 -69.27
N VAL A 158 16.62 11.80 -68.02
CA VAL A 158 16.53 12.94 -67.10
C VAL A 158 17.91 13.56 -66.85
N LYS A 159 18.95 12.74 -66.71
CA LYS A 159 20.32 13.25 -66.51
C LYS A 159 20.86 13.91 -67.77
N ARG A 160 20.60 13.36 -68.96
CA ARG A 160 20.97 13.95 -70.26
C ARG A 160 20.28 15.29 -70.49
N LEU A 161 18.97 15.36 -70.25
CA LEU A 161 18.19 16.59 -70.38
C LEU A 161 18.69 17.67 -69.42
N LYS A 162 19.07 17.30 -68.19
CA LYS A 162 19.69 18.26 -67.25
C LYS A 162 21.06 18.76 -67.72
N SER A 163 21.90 17.90 -68.29
CA SER A 163 23.18 18.37 -68.84
C SER A 163 23.00 19.26 -70.07
N GLU A 164 22.03 18.96 -70.94
CA GLU A 164 21.67 19.84 -72.07
C GLU A 164 21.11 21.18 -71.57
N ASP A 165 20.30 21.18 -70.50
CA ASP A 165 19.77 22.39 -69.86
C ASP A 165 20.87 23.23 -69.18
N GLU A 166 21.86 22.58 -68.55
CA GLU A 166 23.06 23.25 -68.02
C GLU A 166 23.93 23.84 -69.13
N GLU A 167 24.11 23.13 -70.26
CA GLU A 167 24.83 23.63 -71.41
C GLU A 167 24.10 24.80 -72.09
N LEU A 168 22.78 24.70 -72.26
CA LEU A 168 21.93 25.78 -72.74
C LEU A 168 22.01 26.99 -71.81
N SER A 169 21.97 26.77 -70.48
CA SER A 169 22.11 27.83 -69.48
C SER A 169 23.47 28.51 -69.57
N ARG A 170 24.57 27.76 -69.74
CA ARG A 170 25.92 28.31 -69.95
C ARG A 170 26.03 29.09 -71.26
N LEU A 171 25.40 28.62 -72.33
CA LEU A 171 25.36 29.34 -73.61
C LEU A 171 24.51 30.61 -73.49
N PHE A 172 23.38 30.56 -72.78
CA PHE A 172 22.57 31.73 -72.45
C PHE A 172 23.36 32.73 -71.61
N GLU A 173 24.11 32.28 -70.60
CA GLU A 173 24.98 33.16 -69.80
C GLU A 173 26.09 33.78 -70.64
N LYS A 174 26.70 33.01 -71.56
CA LYS A 174 27.67 33.56 -72.52
C LYS A 174 27.02 34.62 -73.41
N LEU A 175 25.86 34.33 -73.99
CA LEU A 175 25.12 35.26 -74.85
C LEU A 175 24.69 36.51 -74.07
N VAL A 176 24.16 36.34 -72.85
CA VAL A 176 23.82 37.45 -71.94
C VAL A 176 25.06 38.23 -71.55
N GLY A 177 26.20 37.57 -71.34
CA GLY A 177 27.49 38.21 -71.09
C GLY A 177 27.99 39.00 -72.29
N GLU A 178 27.79 38.49 -73.51
CA GLU A 178 28.10 39.16 -74.77
C GLU A 178 27.16 40.36 -74.99
N ILE A 179 25.86 40.19 -74.74
CA ILE A 179 24.85 41.26 -74.77
C ILE A 179 25.15 42.30 -73.70
N LYS A 180 25.55 41.93 -72.48
CA LYS A 180 25.96 42.86 -71.42
C LYS A 180 27.28 43.56 -71.74
N LYS A 181 28.23 42.92 -72.42
CA LYS A 181 29.42 43.58 -72.96
C LYS A 181 29.07 44.59 -74.07
N VAL A 182 28.02 44.33 -74.83
CA VAL A 182 27.45 45.25 -75.83
C VAL A 182 26.51 46.29 -75.17
N HIS A 183 26.04 46.04 -73.95
CA HIS A 183 25.03 46.82 -73.23
C HIS A 183 25.41 47.11 -71.78
N THR A 184 26.66 47.54 -71.51
CA THR A 184 26.95 48.30 -70.27
C THR A 184 26.59 49.76 -70.54
N PRO A 185 25.47 50.28 -69.99
CA PRO A 185 25.20 51.71 -69.99
C PRO A 185 25.97 52.34 -68.82
N LYS A 186 26.34 53.61 -68.97
CA LYS A 186 26.87 54.43 -67.88
C LYS A 186 25.87 54.53 -66.71
N MET A 187 26.45 54.54 -65.52
CA MET A 187 25.97 55.13 -64.25
C MET A 187 25.20 54.25 -63.23
N ASP A 188 25.90 54.08 -62.11
CA ASP A 188 25.52 54.36 -60.70
C ASP A 188 24.59 53.44 -59.91
N ALA A 189 25.26 52.73 -58.99
CA ALA A 189 24.92 52.46 -57.59
C ALA A 189 23.52 52.82 -57.06
N VAL A 190 22.80 51.79 -56.59
CA VAL A 190 22.02 51.86 -55.35
C VAL A 190 22.12 50.50 -54.64
N ALA A 191 22.61 50.52 -53.40
CA ALA A 191 22.53 49.40 -52.48
C ALA A 191 21.08 49.25 -52.01
N SER A 192 20.47 48.10 -52.26
CA SER A 192 19.23 47.69 -51.58
C SER A 192 19.57 46.59 -50.60
N ASP A 193 19.51 46.94 -49.32
CA ASP A 193 19.61 46.05 -48.17
C ASP A 193 18.41 45.08 -48.23
N GLU A 194 18.63 43.90 -48.81
CA GLU A 194 17.57 42.95 -49.14
C GLU A 194 17.22 42.10 -47.90
N PHE A 195 15.93 42.00 -47.63
CA PHE A 195 15.35 41.32 -46.47
C PHE A 195 15.80 39.85 -46.38
N SER A 196 16.54 39.51 -45.32
CA SER A 196 16.94 38.13 -45.03
C SER A 196 15.89 37.42 -44.17
N MET A 197 15.22 36.43 -44.77
CA MET A 197 14.19 35.61 -44.13
C MET A 197 14.72 34.80 -42.93
N GLU A 198 15.99 34.40 -42.94
CA GLU A 198 16.62 33.70 -41.81
C GLU A 198 16.78 34.60 -40.57
N LYS A 199 17.00 35.90 -40.76
CA LYS A 199 17.08 36.88 -39.67
C LYS A 199 15.70 37.21 -39.09
N ALA A 200 14.64 37.08 -39.89
CA ALA A 200 13.26 37.25 -39.45
C ALA A 200 12.73 36.03 -38.67
N LEU A 201 13.18 34.81 -39.02
CA LEU A 201 12.75 33.56 -38.38
C LEU A 201 13.48 33.27 -37.06
N SER A 202 14.61 33.94 -36.79
CA SER A 202 15.43 33.75 -35.58
C SER A 202 15.46 35.01 -34.70
N ALA A 203 14.32 35.68 -34.54
CA ALA A 203 14.21 36.86 -33.71
C ALA A 203 14.52 36.56 -32.23
N GLN A 204 15.69 36.99 -31.74
CA GLN A 204 16.14 36.82 -30.35
C GLN A 204 15.43 37.76 -29.35
N LYS A 205 14.61 38.70 -29.83
CA LYS A 205 13.84 39.61 -28.98
C LYS A 205 12.35 39.24 -29.04
N PRO A 206 11.64 39.28 -27.90
CA PRO A 206 10.22 38.95 -27.87
C PRO A 206 9.42 39.88 -28.78
N LEU A 207 8.42 39.29 -29.46
CA LEU A 207 7.61 39.91 -30.53
C LEU A 207 7.03 41.29 -30.15
N ASP A 208 6.70 41.46 -28.87
CA ASP A 208 6.12 42.69 -28.31
C ASP A 208 7.06 43.91 -28.38
N GLU A 209 8.37 43.68 -28.27
CA GLU A 209 9.40 44.71 -28.36
C GLU A 209 9.66 45.11 -29.82
N ILE A 210 9.54 44.14 -30.72
CA ILE A 210 9.65 44.33 -32.17
C ILE A 210 8.45 45.15 -32.68
N CYS A 211 7.23 44.79 -32.27
CA CYS A 211 6.00 45.53 -32.61
C CYS A 211 6.04 46.98 -32.12
N ARG A 212 6.58 47.25 -30.91
CA ARG A 212 6.83 48.62 -30.43
C ARG A 212 7.85 49.38 -31.28
N SER A 213 8.95 48.73 -31.66
CA SER A 213 10.01 49.38 -32.47
C SER A 213 9.54 49.73 -33.90
N LEU A 214 8.58 48.97 -34.43
CA LEU A 214 7.98 49.20 -35.75
C LEU A 214 6.81 50.19 -35.71
N GLY A 215 6.55 50.82 -34.56
CA GLY A 215 5.46 51.80 -34.42
C GLY A 215 4.06 51.20 -34.47
N ILE A 216 3.95 49.87 -34.42
CA ILE A 216 2.69 49.14 -34.35
C ILE A 216 2.26 49.09 -32.89
N ASN A 217 2.03 50.26 -32.31
CA ASN A 217 1.29 50.35 -31.07
C ASN A 217 -0.16 50.04 -31.38
N GLY A 218 -0.78 49.18 -30.56
CA GLY A 218 -2.22 49.03 -30.48
C GLY A 218 -2.86 50.38 -30.16
N SER A 219 -3.13 51.16 -31.20
CA SER A 219 -3.91 52.38 -31.13
C SER A 219 -5.38 51.99 -31.14
N GLY A 220 -5.97 52.07 -29.96
CA GLY A 220 -7.28 52.70 -29.81
C GLY A 220 -8.50 51.89 -30.26
N ARG A 221 -9.23 51.40 -29.26
CA ARG A 221 -10.68 51.62 -29.07
C ARG A 221 -11.50 51.90 -30.34
N ALA A 222 -12.40 50.97 -30.66
CA ALA A 222 -13.84 51.20 -30.70
C ALA A 222 -14.56 49.88 -30.41
#